data_AF-A0A374RU91-F1
#
_entry.id   AF-A0A374RU91-F1
#
_cell.length_a   1.000
_cell.length_b   1.000
_cell.length_c   1.000
_cell.angle_alpha   90.00
_cell.angle_beta   90.00
_cell.angle_gamma   90.00
#
_symmetry.space_group_name_H-M   'P 1'
#
loop_
_entity.id
_entity.type
_entity.pdbx_description
1 polymer ?
#
loop_
_entity_poly.entity_id
_entity_poly.type
_entity_poly.pdbx_seq_one_letter_code
_entity_poly.pdbx_strand_id
1 'polypeptide(L)'
;MASSSVVPKAYRLLNAVPTVETARSIVYNVNRADCFYPNSSFNALERKRYLTLAIADCEQLMLDMQCLMDIGLPVNANRFEQLANMVEEEIRLLKGARKNVRVTGKKSTEERIAEAEAELERLRSL
;
A
#
# COMPACT_ATOMS: atom_id res chain seq x y z
N MET A 1 -6.49 -13.23 14.01
CA MET A 1 -6.94 -12.08 14.84
C MET A 1 -8.27 -12.29 15.59
N ALA A 2 -9.18 -13.18 15.15
CA ALA A 2 -10.47 -13.40 15.85
C ALA A 2 -10.39 -14.33 17.08
N SER A 3 -9.40 -15.24 17.15
CA SER A 3 -9.27 -16.18 18.26
C SER A 3 -8.72 -15.50 19.52
N SER A 4 -9.35 -15.80 20.67
CA SER A 4 -8.86 -15.36 21.99
C SER A 4 -7.49 -15.94 22.35
N SER A 5 -7.07 -17.03 21.71
CA SER A 5 -5.74 -17.62 21.87
C SER A 5 -4.63 -16.86 21.14
N VAL A 6 -5.00 -15.92 20.27
CA VAL A 6 -4.06 -15.10 19.47
C VAL A 6 -4.11 -13.65 19.93
N VAL A 7 -5.31 -13.10 20.09
CA VAL A 7 -5.53 -11.77 20.66
C VAL A 7 -6.64 -11.86 21.69
N PRO A 8 -6.39 -11.56 22.98
CA PRO A 8 -7.43 -11.55 24.00
C PRO A 8 -8.54 -10.56 23.62
N LYS A 9 -9.78 -10.85 24.06
CA LYS A 9 -10.96 -10.04 23.71
C LYS A 9 -10.78 -8.54 23.96
N ALA A 10 -10.12 -8.18 25.07
CA ALA A 10 -9.86 -6.80 25.46
C ALA A 10 -9.03 -6.01 24.44
N TYR A 11 -8.17 -6.67 23.67
CA TYR A 11 -7.27 -6.04 22.69
C TYR A 11 -7.79 -6.11 21.26
N ARG A 12 -9.01 -6.64 21.04
CA ARG A 12 -9.52 -6.79 19.67
C ARG A 12 -9.81 -5.45 19.01
N LEU A 13 -10.44 -4.54 19.72
CA LEU A 13 -10.74 -3.21 19.17
C LEU A 13 -9.48 -2.35 19.04
N LEU A 14 -8.49 -2.56 19.91
CA LEU A 14 -7.27 -1.76 19.95
C LEU A 14 -6.22 -2.22 18.94
N ASN A 15 -6.07 -3.53 18.74
CA ASN A 15 -5.03 -4.08 17.88
C ASN A 15 -5.63 -4.91 16.74
N ALA A 16 -6.52 -5.85 17.04
CA ALA A 16 -6.99 -6.79 16.02
C ALA A 16 -7.76 -6.13 14.87
N VAL A 17 -8.66 -5.19 15.16
CA VAL A 17 -9.46 -4.49 14.16
C VAL A 17 -8.55 -3.60 13.30
N PRO A 18 -7.73 -2.68 13.86
CA PRO A 18 -6.81 -1.86 13.08
C PRO A 18 -5.86 -2.69 12.20
N THR A 19 -5.24 -3.76 12.73
CA THR A 19 -4.34 -4.62 11.94
C THR A 19 -5.03 -5.25 10.75
N VAL A 20 -6.28 -5.69 10.91
CA VAL A 20 -7.07 -6.28 9.81
C VAL A 20 -7.49 -5.20 8.80
N GLU A 21 -7.80 -3.99 9.26
CA GLU A 21 -8.09 -2.84 8.39
C GLU A 21 -6.85 -2.45 7.57
N THR A 22 -5.67 -2.39 8.18
CA THR A 22 -4.38 -2.18 7.50
C THR A 22 -4.16 -3.24 6.42
N ALA A 23 -4.33 -4.53 6.76
CA ALA A 23 -4.19 -5.62 5.80
C ALA A 23 -5.18 -5.52 4.62
N ARG A 24 -6.42 -5.10 4.89
CA ARG A 24 -7.43 -4.84 3.85
C ARG A 24 -7.03 -3.64 2.98
N SER A 25 -6.44 -2.60 3.58
CA SER A 25 -6.01 -1.38 2.88
C SER A 25 -4.91 -1.67 1.85
N ILE A 26 -3.98 -2.60 2.14
CA ILE A 26 -2.97 -3.05 1.18
C ILE A 26 -3.64 -3.52 -0.13
N VAL A 27 -4.56 -4.47 -0.03
CA VAL A 27 -5.28 -5.04 -1.19
C VAL A 27 -6.10 -3.98 -1.91
N TYR A 28 -6.76 -3.11 -1.14
CA TYR A 28 -7.52 -1.99 -1.70
C TYR A 28 -6.64 -1.06 -2.52
N ASN A 29 -5.47 -0.67 -1.99
CA ASN A 29 -4.54 0.24 -2.66
C ASN A 29 -3.90 -0.40 -3.89
N VAL A 30 -3.58 -1.69 -3.86
CA VAL A 30 -3.10 -2.42 -5.05
C VAL A 30 -4.15 -2.43 -6.15
N ASN A 31 -5.38 -2.85 -5.84
CA ASN A 31 -6.48 -2.87 -6.82
C ASN A 31 -6.77 -1.47 -7.38
N ARG A 32 -6.70 -0.44 -6.52
CA ARG A 32 -6.93 0.94 -6.94
C ARG A 32 -5.81 1.45 -7.84
N ALA A 33 -4.56 1.06 -7.59
CA ALA A 33 -3.45 1.34 -8.50
C ALA A 33 -3.70 0.71 -9.88
N ASP A 34 -4.27 -0.49 -9.93
CA ASP A 34 -4.59 -1.17 -11.19
C ASP A 34 -5.63 -0.45 -12.04
N CYS A 35 -6.62 0.20 -11.40
CA CYS A 35 -7.58 1.06 -12.09
C CYS A 35 -6.96 2.27 -12.79
N PHE A 36 -5.79 2.73 -12.35
CA PHE A 36 -5.02 3.78 -13.03
C PHE A 36 -4.08 3.15 -14.06
N TYR A 37 -4.62 2.88 -15.25
CA TYR A 37 -3.80 2.44 -16.38
C TYR A 37 -2.88 3.59 -16.82
N PRO A 38 -1.56 3.37 -16.96
CA PRO A 38 -0.61 4.47 -17.14
C PRO A 38 -0.56 4.93 -18.61
N ASN A 39 -1.68 5.38 -19.14
CA ASN A 39 -1.78 5.99 -20.47
C ASN A 39 -1.53 7.50 -20.47
N SER A 40 -1.60 8.18 -19.32
CA SER A 40 -1.27 9.60 -19.14
C SER A 40 -0.24 9.80 -18.02
N SER A 41 0.40 10.96 -18.00
CA SER A 41 1.29 11.37 -16.90
C SER A 41 0.57 11.31 -15.55
N PHE A 42 -0.66 11.83 -15.50
CA PHE A 42 -1.50 11.82 -14.32
C PHE A 42 -1.83 10.41 -13.84
N ASN A 43 -2.27 9.50 -14.73
CA ASN A 43 -2.59 8.13 -14.32
C ASN A 43 -1.35 7.37 -13.87
N ALA A 44 -0.19 7.60 -14.51
CA ALA A 44 1.07 7.04 -14.04
C ALA A 44 1.46 7.56 -12.65
N LEU A 45 1.15 8.82 -12.33
CA LEU A 45 1.37 9.40 -11.01
C LEU A 45 0.43 8.81 -9.96
N GLU A 46 -0.87 8.73 -10.24
CA GLU A 46 -1.86 8.13 -9.32
C GLU A 46 -1.57 6.64 -9.07
N ARG A 47 -1.20 5.88 -10.11
CA ARG A 47 -0.77 4.49 -9.94
C ARG A 47 0.41 4.38 -8.98
N LYS A 48 1.43 5.24 -9.12
CA LYS A 48 2.58 5.27 -8.19
C LYS A 48 2.18 5.67 -6.79
N ARG A 49 1.23 6.60 -6.63
CA ARG A 49 0.69 7.03 -5.35
C ARG A 49 0.04 5.87 -4.62
N TYR A 50 -0.88 5.15 -5.25
CA TYR A 50 -1.57 4.02 -4.61
C TYR A 50 -0.61 2.86 -4.29
N LEU A 51 0.35 2.56 -5.16
CA LEU A 51 1.42 1.59 -4.83
C LEU A 51 2.27 2.05 -3.64
N THR A 52 2.47 3.36 -3.47
CA THR A 52 3.18 3.90 -2.29
C THR A 52 2.36 3.77 -1.01
N LEU A 53 1.04 3.99 -1.08
CA LEU A 53 0.15 3.77 0.05
C LEU A 53 0.11 2.28 0.45
N ALA A 54 0.06 1.36 -0.52
CA ALA A 54 0.15 -0.08 -0.24
C ALA A 54 1.46 -0.45 0.48
N ILE A 55 2.60 0.12 0.07
CA ILE A 55 3.89 -0.07 0.75
C ILE A 55 3.83 0.47 2.19
N ALA A 56 3.26 1.65 2.39
CA ALA A 56 3.10 2.23 3.72
C ALA A 56 2.22 1.36 4.62
N ASP A 57 1.14 0.79 4.09
CA ASP A 57 0.27 -0.13 4.82
C ASP A 57 1.00 -1.44 5.17
N CYS A 58 1.87 -1.97 4.29
CA CYS A 58 2.74 -3.10 4.61
C CYS A 58 3.69 -2.78 5.78
N GLU A 59 4.31 -1.60 5.77
CA GLU A 59 5.17 -1.15 6.87
C GLU A 59 4.38 -0.97 8.17
N GLN A 60 3.16 -0.41 8.09
CA GLN A 60 2.26 -0.28 9.24
C GLN A 60 1.87 -1.65 9.82
N LEU A 61 1.62 -2.64 8.95
CA LEU A 61 1.27 -3.99 9.37
C LEU A 61 2.41 -4.65 10.17
N MET A 62 3.67 -4.36 9.83
CA MET A 62 4.84 -4.78 10.61
C MET A 62 4.90 -4.11 11.98
N LEU A 63 4.62 -2.81 12.05
CA LEU A 63 4.58 -2.06 13.32
C LEU A 63 3.45 -2.56 14.23
N ASP A 64 2.29 -2.89 13.67
CA ASP A 64 1.17 -3.46 14.42
C ASP A 64 1.55 -4.81 15.04
N MET A 65 2.28 -5.65 14.30
CA MET A 65 2.80 -6.92 14.80
C MET A 65 3.86 -6.70 15.90
N GLN A 66 4.76 -5.74 15.75
CA GLN A 66 5.72 -5.39 16.80
C GLN A 66 5.02 -4.90 18.06
N CYS A 67 4.02 -4.04 17.93
CA CYS A 67 3.21 -3.57 19.05
C CYS A 67 2.61 -4.74 19.84
N LEU A 68 2.07 -5.77 19.16
CA LEU A 68 1.51 -6.97 19.82
C LEU A 68 2.56 -7.76 20.61
N MET A 69 3.82 -7.79 20.14
CA MET A 69 4.93 -8.42 20.86
C MET A 69 5.35 -7.58 22.08
N ASP A 70 5.46 -6.26 21.91
CA ASP A 70 5.93 -5.34 22.96
C ASP A 70 4.98 -5.26 24.16
N ILE A 71 3.66 -5.36 23.92
CA ILE A 71 2.66 -5.41 24.99
C ILE A 71 2.60 -6.77 25.72
N GLY A 72 3.40 -7.76 25.29
CA GLY A 72 3.50 -9.06 25.95
C GLY A 72 2.31 -9.99 25.75
N LEU A 73 1.56 -9.84 24.64
CA LEU A 73 0.53 -10.82 24.32
C LEU A 73 1.14 -12.18 23.95
N PRO A 74 0.45 -13.30 24.22
CA PRO A 74 0.94 -14.64 23.92
C PRO A 74 0.86 -14.95 22.42
N VAL A 75 1.55 -14.15 21.61
CA VAL A 75 1.62 -14.32 20.16
C VAL A 75 2.62 -15.42 19.81
N ASN A 76 2.34 -16.15 18.73
CA ASN A 76 3.25 -17.16 18.22
C ASN A 76 4.33 -16.48 17.36
N ALA A 77 5.54 -16.37 17.90
CA ALA A 77 6.68 -15.73 17.23
C ALA A 77 6.98 -16.32 15.85
N ASN A 78 6.94 -17.66 15.71
CA ASN A 78 7.21 -18.32 14.42
C ASN A 78 6.17 -17.93 13.35
N ARG A 79 4.90 -17.73 13.75
CA ARG A 79 3.87 -17.24 12.82
C ARG A 79 4.11 -15.78 12.43
N PHE A 80 4.60 -14.97 13.36
CA PHE A 80 4.91 -13.56 13.09
C PHE A 80 6.13 -13.44 12.17
N GLU A 81 7.15 -14.28 12.35
CA GLU A 81 8.30 -14.35 11.45
C GLU A 81 7.89 -14.74 10.02
N GLN A 82 7.02 -15.75 9.88
CA GLN A 82 6.48 -16.12 8.57
C GLN A 82 5.71 -14.96 7.92
N LEU A 83 4.87 -14.26 8.68
CA LEU A 83 4.14 -13.09 8.19
C LEU A 83 5.08 -11.95 7.83
N ALA A 84 6.11 -11.70 8.64
CA ALA A 84 7.13 -10.70 8.37
C ALA A 84 7.82 -10.96 7.03
N ASN A 85 8.28 -12.19 6.79
CA ASN A 85 8.90 -12.58 5.53
C ASN A 85 7.96 -12.37 4.33
N MET A 86 6.67 -12.68 4.48
CA MET A 86 5.67 -12.43 3.43
C MET A 86 5.48 -10.94 3.16
N VAL A 87 5.43 -10.11 4.20
CA VAL A 87 5.26 -8.66 4.08
C VAL A 87 6.49 -8.00 3.46
N GLU A 88 7.69 -8.43 3.84
CA GLU A 88 8.95 -7.95 3.25
C GLU A 88 9.03 -8.28 1.75
N GLU A 89 8.63 -9.49 1.37
CA GLU A 89 8.56 -9.89 -0.03
C GLU A 89 7.53 -9.05 -0.81
N GLU A 90 6.36 -8.80 -0.22
CA GLU A 90 5.35 -7.93 -0.83
C GLU A 90 5.87 -6.50 -1.01
N ILE A 91 6.53 -5.93 -0.01
CA ILE A 91 7.19 -4.61 -0.11
C ILE A 91 8.19 -4.59 -1.26
N ARG A 92 8.99 -5.66 -1.43
CA ARG A 92 9.96 -5.77 -2.53
C ARG A 92 9.26 -5.77 -3.88
N LEU A 93 8.19 -6.55 -4.04
CA LEU A 93 7.40 -6.62 -5.26
C LEU A 93 6.74 -5.27 -5.60
N LEU A 94 6.10 -4.63 -4.63
CA LEU A 94 5.44 -3.34 -4.79
C LEU A 94 6.44 -2.23 -5.14
N LYS A 95 7.61 -2.20 -4.49
CA LYS A 95 8.70 -1.26 -4.83
C LYS A 95 9.16 -1.47 -6.27
N GLY A 96 9.29 -2.72 -6.71
CA GLY A 96 9.60 -3.07 -8.11
C GLY A 96 8.53 -2.61 -9.09
N ALA A 97 7.27 -2.91 -8.81
CA ALA A 97 6.13 -2.49 -9.62
C ALA A 97 6.07 -0.97 -9.75
N ARG A 98 6.16 -0.24 -8.63
CA ARG A 98 6.16 1.23 -8.59
C ARG A 98 7.30 1.82 -9.40
N LYS A 99 8.52 1.27 -9.27
CA LYS A 99 9.70 1.71 -10.03
C LYS A 99 9.48 1.57 -11.54
N ASN A 100 8.74 0.57 -11.98
CA ASN A 100 8.49 0.26 -13.39
C ASN A 100 7.28 0.98 -14.00
N VAL A 101 6.49 1.73 -13.21
CA VAL A 101 5.39 2.52 -13.76
C VAL A 101 5.93 3.62 -14.69
N ARG A 102 5.56 3.55 -15.96
CA ARG A 102 5.89 4.52 -17.02
C ARG A 102 4.63 4.81 -17.82
N VAL A 103 4.56 6.01 -18.40
CA VAL A 103 3.50 6.33 -19.36
C VAL A 103 3.68 5.41 -20.57
N THR A 104 2.61 4.75 -20.98
CA THR A 104 2.52 3.77 -22.06
C THR A 104 1.54 4.24 -23.11
N GLY A 105 1.76 3.86 -24.37
CA GLY A 105 0.95 4.29 -25.51
C GLY A 105 1.70 5.24 -26.44
N LYS A 106 1.41 5.16 -27.74
CA LYS A 106 1.89 6.11 -28.74
C LYS A 106 0.99 7.34 -28.67
N LYS A 107 1.46 8.40 -28.00
CA LYS A 107 0.82 9.72 -28.05
C LYS A 107 1.50 10.60 -29.08
N SER A 108 0.72 11.43 -29.75
CA SER A 108 1.29 12.50 -30.57
C SER A 108 2.02 13.51 -29.68
N THR A 109 2.93 14.30 -30.28
CA THR A 109 3.62 15.36 -29.55
C THR A 109 2.64 16.40 -29.00
N GLU A 110 1.57 16.69 -29.75
CA GLU A 110 0.52 17.65 -29.39
C GLU A 110 -0.27 17.19 -28.15
N GLU A 111 -0.64 15.91 -28.08
CA GLU A 111 -1.33 15.34 -26.91
C GLU A 111 -0.46 15.43 -25.64
N ARG A 112 0.85 15.23 -25.79
CA ARG A 112 1.79 15.35 -24.66
C ARG A 112 1.95 16.79 -24.18
N ILE A 113 1.91 17.75 -25.10
CA ILE A 113 1.96 19.19 -24.76
C ILE A 113 0.69 19.59 -24.03
N ALA A 114 -0.49 19.22 -24.55
CA ALA A 114 -1.77 19.52 -23.92
C ALA A 114 -1.89 18.94 -22.51
N GLU A 115 -1.41 17.70 -22.28
CA GLU A 115 -1.37 17.12 -20.92
C GLU A 115 -0.43 17.85 -19.97
N ALA A 116 0.73 18.31 -20.47
CA ALA A 116 1.67 19.08 -19.66
C ALA A 116 1.11 20.45 -19.28
N GLU A 117 0.39 21.11 -20.19
CA GLU A 117 -0.28 22.39 -19.94
C GLU A 117 -1.41 22.23 -18.92
N ALA A 118 -2.23 21.17 -19.04
CA ALA A 118 -3.29 20.88 -18.07
C ALA A 118 -2.73 20.59 -16.67
N GLU A 119 -1.63 19.84 -16.57
CA GLU A 119 -0.99 19.58 -15.29
C GLU A 119 -0.34 20.85 -14.70
N LEU A 120 0.26 21.71 -15.54
CA LEU A 120 0.80 23.00 -15.11
C LEU A 120 -0.30 23.88 -14.49
N GLU A 121 -1.46 23.95 -15.13
CA GLU A 121 -2.60 24.72 -14.64
C GLU A 121 -3.12 24.17 -13.31
N ARG A 122 -3.23 22.84 -13.20
CA ARG A 122 -3.59 22.19 -11.94
C ARG A 122 -2.61 22.54 -10.82
N LEU A 123 -1.30 22.49 -11.08
CA LEU A 123 -0.27 22.82 -10.09
C LEU A 123 -0.32 24.29 -9.67
N ARG A 124 -0.71 25.21 -10.57
CA ARG A 124 -0.93 26.62 -10.24
C ARG A 124 -2.15 26.86 -9.37
N SER A 125 -3.12 25.95 -9.42
CA SER A 125 -4.37 26.03 -8.65
C SER A 125 -4.32 25.42 -7.25
N LEU A 126 -3.20 24.78 -6.89
CA LEU A 126 -2.91 24.24 -5.55
C LEU A 126 -2.29 25.31 -4.64
#